data_AF-A0A9D5XXY9-F1
#
_entry.id   AF-A0A9D5XXY9-F1
#
_cell.length_a   1.000
_cell.length_b   1.000
_cell.length_c   1.000
_cell.angle_alpha   90.00
_cell.angle_beta   90.00
_cell.angle_gamma   90.00
#
_symmetry.space_group_name_H-M   'P 1'
#
loop_
_entity.id
_entity.type
_entity.pdbx_description
1 polymer ?
#
loop_
_entity_poly.entity_id
_entity_poly.type
_entity_poly.pdbx_seq_one_letter_code
_entity_poly.pdbx_strand_id
1 'polypeptide(L)'
;MNSSIDEFYQGDIVTTGEQTFYVVYWSPRIRMMDVSTEPYDGGSKIYNINVDQLPHRVTLAKRGNIFRRHHQMELMPFTDYAEEARYWRMLDMLEEVCNPADNLFYTWTLEQALEGLESGIIDAYLMSTGGPGITLDVANYGGFKVNDPTAGHQMRMKCLTALHELRTA
;
A
#
# COMPACT_ATOMS: atom_id res chain seq x y z
N MET A 1 -5.68 -24.05 23.29
CA MET A 1 -5.60 -24.60 21.91
C MET A 1 -4.83 -23.59 21.09
N ASN A 2 -3.55 -23.83 20.85
CA ASN A 2 -2.68 -22.94 20.08
C ASN A 2 -2.77 -23.35 18.62
N SER A 3 -3.67 -22.72 17.84
CA SER A 3 -3.61 -22.83 16.39
C SER A 3 -2.23 -22.36 15.94
N SER A 4 -1.37 -23.26 15.46
CA SER A 4 -0.35 -22.84 14.53
C SER A 4 -1.10 -22.20 13.39
N ILE A 5 -0.84 -20.94 13.14
CA ILE A 5 -1.28 -20.34 11.90
C ILE A 5 -0.29 -20.90 10.88
N ASP A 6 -0.80 -21.79 10.04
CA ASP A 6 0.02 -22.54 9.10
C ASP A 6 0.58 -21.61 8.01
N GLU A 7 -0.02 -20.42 7.80
CA GLU A 7 0.41 -19.44 6.82
C GLU A 7 0.16 -17.98 7.30
N PHE A 8 1.15 -17.11 7.04
CA PHE A 8 1.04 -15.67 7.23
C PHE A 8 0.72 -15.00 5.91
N TYR A 9 -0.10 -13.95 5.94
CA TYR A 9 -0.46 -13.17 4.76
C TYR A 9 0.22 -11.81 4.83
N GLN A 10 0.50 -11.23 3.66
CA GLN A 10 0.94 -9.85 3.60
C GLN A 10 -0.10 -8.93 4.26
N GLY A 11 0.39 -7.96 5.04
CA GLY A 11 -0.39 -7.11 5.92
C GLY A 11 -0.71 -7.71 7.29
N ASP A 12 -0.39 -8.98 7.57
CA ASP A 12 -0.52 -9.55 8.91
C ASP A 12 0.40 -8.84 9.91
N ILE A 13 -0.08 -8.65 11.14
CA ILE A 13 0.73 -8.17 12.25
C ILE A 13 1.13 -9.36 13.10
N VAL A 14 2.43 -9.56 13.25
CA VAL A 14 3.01 -10.68 13.99
C VAL A 14 3.91 -10.19 15.12
N THR A 15 4.07 -11.01 16.14
CA THR A 15 4.96 -10.73 17.27
C THR A 15 5.97 -11.84 17.48
N THR A 16 7.17 -11.49 17.92
CA THR A 16 8.20 -12.42 18.40
C THR A 16 8.80 -11.87 19.70
N GLY A 17 8.49 -12.52 20.82
CA GLY A 17 8.76 -11.96 22.14
C GLY A 17 7.99 -10.64 22.32
N GLU A 18 8.73 -9.56 22.60
CA GLU A 18 8.17 -8.21 22.78
C GLU A 18 8.14 -7.37 21.48
N GLN A 19 8.70 -7.89 20.39
CA GLN A 19 8.79 -7.15 19.13
C GLN A 19 7.57 -7.42 18.26
N THR A 20 7.08 -6.36 17.59
CA THR A 20 5.96 -6.40 16.64
C THR A 20 6.47 -6.11 15.23
N PHE A 21 5.94 -6.85 14.26
CA PHE A 21 6.32 -6.75 12.86
C PHE A 21 5.09 -6.79 11.96
N TYR A 22 5.20 -6.14 10.80
CA TYR A 22 4.24 -6.17 9.71
C TYR A 22 4.77 -7.08 8.60
N VAL A 23 3.99 -8.08 8.19
CA VAL A 23 4.37 -9.00 7.11
C VAL A 23 4.24 -8.28 5.78
N VAL A 24 5.35 -8.08 5.08
CA VAL A 24 5.41 -7.42 3.77
C VAL A 24 5.29 -8.44 2.65
N TYR A 25 5.99 -9.56 2.75
CA TYR A 25 5.80 -10.68 1.82
C TYR A 25 5.92 -11.99 2.57
N TRP A 26 5.03 -12.93 2.24
CA TRP A 26 5.21 -14.31 2.63
C TRP A 26 6.06 -15.01 1.56
N SER A 27 7.24 -15.50 1.94
CA SER A 27 8.09 -16.24 1.02
C SER A 27 7.64 -17.71 0.97
N PRO A 28 7.50 -18.31 -0.22
CA PRO A 28 7.16 -19.73 -0.36
C PRO A 28 8.29 -20.66 0.11
N ARG A 29 9.48 -20.11 0.43
CA ARG A 29 10.46 -20.85 1.24
C ARG A 29 9.87 -20.94 2.64
N ILE A 30 9.06 -21.98 2.86
CA ILE A 30 8.27 -22.49 4.01
C ILE A 30 8.35 -21.74 5.36
N ARG A 31 9.43 -21.02 5.68
CA ARG A 31 9.77 -20.38 6.95
C ARG A 31 10.52 -19.02 6.85
N MET A 32 10.56 -18.38 5.68
CA MET A 32 11.10 -17.03 5.54
C MET A 32 9.96 -16.01 5.37
N MET A 33 10.05 -14.90 6.08
CA MET A 33 9.11 -13.78 5.95
C MET A 33 9.91 -12.50 5.70
N ASP A 34 9.43 -11.68 4.78
CA ASP A 34 9.88 -10.30 4.69
C ASP A 34 8.96 -9.46 5.57
N VAL A 35 9.54 -8.80 6.56
CA VAL A 35 8.78 -8.01 7.54
C VAL A 35 9.34 -6.60 7.69
N SER A 36 8.51 -5.71 8.21
CA SER A 36 8.86 -4.36 8.60
C SER A 36 8.58 -4.12 10.08
N THR A 37 9.40 -3.30 10.75
CA THR A 37 9.12 -2.83 12.12
C THR A 37 8.16 -1.65 12.14
N GLU A 38 7.93 -1.02 10.99
CA GLU A 38 7.01 0.10 10.81
C GLU A 38 5.84 -0.35 9.92
N PRO A 39 4.64 0.24 10.08
CA PRO A 39 3.58 0.13 9.08
C PRO A 39 4.16 0.51 7.71
N TYR A 40 3.75 -0.20 6.65
CA TYR A 40 4.39 -0.09 5.34
C TYR A 40 4.18 1.31 4.71
N ASP A 41 5.16 2.20 4.87
CA ASP A 41 5.12 3.59 4.41
C ASP A 41 5.95 3.84 3.15
N GLY A 42 6.60 2.82 2.59
CA GLY A 42 7.48 2.93 1.42
C GLY A 42 8.89 3.44 1.74
N GLY A 43 9.17 3.78 3.00
CA GLY A 43 10.51 4.03 3.54
C GLY A 43 10.99 2.96 4.52
N SER A 44 10.10 2.05 4.95
CA SER A 44 10.38 1.08 5.99
C SER A 44 11.49 0.10 5.60
N LYS A 45 12.40 -0.17 6.54
CA LYS A 45 13.44 -1.21 6.36
C LYS A 45 12.77 -2.58 6.33
N ILE A 46 12.94 -3.28 5.21
CA ILE A 46 12.49 -4.66 5.05
C ILE A 46 13.56 -5.61 5.59
N TYR A 47 13.16 -6.47 6.51
CA TYR A 47 14.01 -7.51 7.07
C TYR A 47 13.54 -8.86 6.56
N ASN A 48 14.45 -9.63 5.99
CA ASN A 48 14.20 -11.05 5.74
C ASN A 48 14.47 -11.82 7.04
N ILE A 49 13.42 -12.37 7.63
CA ILE A 49 13.51 -13.11 8.88
C ILE A 49 13.27 -14.59 8.60
N ASN A 50 14.25 -15.41 8.97
CA ASN A 50 14.06 -16.85 9.08
C ASN A 50 13.41 -17.17 10.44
N VAL A 51 12.15 -17.60 10.41
CA VAL A 51 11.38 -17.79 11.65
C VAL A 51 11.94 -18.90 12.54
N ASP A 52 12.71 -19.83 11.97
CA ASP A 52 13.37 -20.90 12.73
C ASP A 52 14.58 -20.41 13.53
N GLN A 53 15.13 -19.25 13.17
CA GLN A 53 16.29 -18.67 13.83
C GLN A 53 15.88 -17.68 14.93
N LEU A 54 14.58 -17.40 15.08
CA LEU A 54 14.10 -16.51 16.12
C LEU A 54 14.14 -17.22 17.48
N PRO A 55 14.61 -16.53 18.54
CA PRO A 55 14.65 -17.10 19.89
C PRO A 55 13.26 -17.33 20.48
N HIS A 56 12.24 -16.69 19.90
CA HIS A 56 10.84 -16.81 20.29
C HIS A 56 9.98 -17.23 19.10
N ARG A 57 8.88 -17.93 19.40
CA ARG A 57 7.91 -18.33 18.39
C ARG A 57 7.20 -17.09 17.83
N VAL A 58 7.14 -16.99 16.50
CA VAL A 58 6.30 -16.00 15.81
C VAL A 58 4.83 -16.32 16.08
N THR A 59 4.09 -15.33 16.56
CA THR A 59 2.65 -15.43 16.82
C THR A 59 1.92 -14.39 15.98
N LEU A 60 0.79 -14.75 15.37
CA LEU A 60 -0.08 -13.74 14.78
C LEU A 60 -0.75 -12.94 15.89
N ALA A 61 -0.56 -11.62 15.87
CA ALA A 61 -1.32 -10.70 16.70
C ALA A 61 -2.63 -10.28 16.02
N LYS A 62 -2.60 -9.99 14.71
CA LYS A 62 -3.77 -9.50 13.96
C LYS A 62 -3.72 -9.86 12.49
N ARG A 63 -4.86 -10.27 11.91
CA ARG A 63 -5.02 -10.51 10.47
C ARG A 63 -5.05 -9.21 9.66
N GLY A 64 -4.22 -9.18 8.62
CA GLY A 64 -4.11 -8.11 7.63
C GLY A 64 -5.32 -7.98 6.71
N ASN A 65 -5.41 -6.87 5.98
CA ASN A 65 -6.52 -6.60 5.08
C ASN A 65 -6.58 -7.56 3.88
N ILE A 66 -5.45 -8.13 3.44
CA ILE A 66 -5.44 -9.09 2.31
C ILE A 66 -6.21 -10.35 2.69
N PHE A 67 -5.85 -10.96 3.82
CA PHE A 67 -6.56 -12.12 4.34
C PHE A 67 -8.04 -11.80 4.55
N ARG A 68 -8.34 -10.69 5.22
CA ARG A 68 -9.72 -10.26 5.50
C ARG A 68 -10.54 -10.14 4.21
N ARG A 69 -9.98 -9.57 3.15
CA ARG A 69 -10.65 -9.44 1.85
C ARG A 69 -10.93 -10.79 1.19
N HIS A 70 -9.93 -11.67 1.09
CA HIS A 70 -10.11 -13.01 0.52
C HIS A 70 -11.17 -13.83 1.27
N HIS A 71 -11.30 -13.59 2.58
CA HIS A 71 -12.24 -14.29 3.44
C HIS A 71 -13.51 -13.49 3.77
N GLN A 72 -13.81 -12.42 3.01
CA GLN A 72 -15.02 -11.60 3.15
C GLN A 72 -15.28 -11.08 4.59
N MET A 73 -14.21 -10.78 5.30
CA MET A 73 -14.23 -10.17 6.62
C MET A 73 -14.22 -8.64 6.50
N GLU A 74 -14.69 -7.96 7.55
CA GLU A 74 -14.54 -6.51 7.67
C GLU A 74 -13.05 -6.10 7.60
N LEU A 75 -12.74 -5.10 6.77
CA LEU A 75 -11.40 -4.55 6.65
C LEU A 75 -11.04 -3.74 7.89
N MET A 76 -9.78 -3.80 8.29
CA MET A 76 -9.24 -2.87 9.27
C MET A 76 -9.21 -1.46 8.70
N PRO A 77 -9.41 -0.43 9.54
CA PRO A 77 -9.20 0.94 9.11
C PRO A 77 -7.75 1.11 8.65
N PHE A 78 -7.57 1.75 7.51
CA PHE A 78 -6.26 2.17 7.02
C PHE A 78 -5.79 3.38 7.84
N THR A 79 -4.51 3.40 8.21
CA THR A 79 -3.94 4.47 9.02
C THR A 79 -3.63 5.71 8.18
N ASP A 80 -3.36 5.53 6.89
CA ASP A 80 -3.26 6.60 5.89
C ASP A 80 -3.74 6.16 4.49
N TYR A 81 -3.91 7.14 3.61
CA TYR A 81 -4.41 6.94 2.24
C TYR A 81 -3.40 6.26 1.31
N ALA A 82 -2.10 6.42 1.57
CA ALA A 82 -1.05 5.77 0.77
C ALA A 82 -1.01 4.26 1.09
N GLU A 83 -1.23 3.87 2.34
CA GLU A 83 -1.42 2.49 2.78
C GLU A 83 -2.62 1.85 2.06
N GLU A 84 -3.76 2.54 2.02
CA GLU A 84 -4.96 2.07 1.33
C GLU A 84 -4.73 1.92 -0.18
N ALA A 85 -4.14 2.91 -0.84
CA ALA A 85 -3.86 2.84 -2.28
C ALA A 85 -2.87 1.71 -2.62
N ARG A 86 -1.80 1.52 -1.82
CA ARG A 86 -0.85 0.42 -2.02
C ARG A 86 -1.50 -0.94 -1.80
N TYR A 87 -2.38 -1.07 -0.81
CA TYR A 87 -3.16 -2.27 -0.60
C TYR A 87 -3.99 -2.64 -1.85
N TRP A 88 -4.66 -1.67 -2.48
CA TRP A 88 -5.37 -1.91 -3.73
C TRP A 88 -4.43 -2.21 -4.90
N ARG A 89 -3.25 -1.57 -4.97
CA ARG A 89 -2.22 -1.88 -5.98
C ARG A 89 -1.79 -3.33 -5.92
N MET A 90 -1.54 -3.83 -4.72
CA MET A 90 -1.06 -5.20 -4.49
C MET A 90 -2.09 -6.26 -4.86
N LEU A 91 -3.37 -5.93 -4.86
CA LEU A 91 -4.44 -6.82 -5.30
C LEU A 91 -4.63 -6.80 -6.83
N ASP A 92 -3.74 -6.14 -7.58
CA ASP A 92 -3.89 -5.87 -9.01
C ASP A 92 -5.24 -5.18 -9.32
N MET A 93 -5.72 -4.41 -8.34
CA MET A 93 -6.97 -3.65 -8.43
C MET A 93 -6.73 -2.18 -8.75
N LEU A 94 -5.47 -1.78 -8.96
CA LEU A 94 -5.11 -0.47 -9.49
C LEU A 94 -4.48 -0.60 -10.87
N GLU A 95 -5.08 0.05 -11.85
CA GLU A 95 -4.51 0.21 -13.18
C GLU A 95 -3.82 1.57 -13.25
N GLU A 96 -2.54 1.59 -13.65
CA GLU A 96 -1.81 2.83 -13.89
C GLU A 96 -2.35 3.49 -15.16
N VAL A 97 -2.73 4.76 -15.06
CA VAL A 97 -3.39 5.49 -16.14
C VAL A 97 -2.38 6.41 -16.81
N CYS A 98 -2.24 6.28 -18.13
CA CYS A 98 -1.45 7.22 -18.93
C CYS A 98 -2.02 8.63 -18.81
N ASN A 99 -1.14 9.62 -18.71
CA ASN A 99 -1.56 11.02 -18.68
C ASN A 99 -2.18 11.41 -20.04
N PRO A 100 -3.46 11.80 -20.09
CA PRO A 100 -4.11 12.16 -21.36
C PRO A 100 -3.59 13.48 -21.93
N ALA A 101 -2.89 14.30 -21.13
CA ALA A 101 -2.37 15.59 -21.56
C ALA A 101 -1.14 15.48 -22.48
N ASP A 102 -0.31 14.44 -22.27
CA ASP A 102 0.89 14.19 -23.09
C ASP A 102 0.84 12.88 -23.87
N ASN A 103 -0.12 12.01 -23.53
CA ASN A 103 -0.47 10.75 -24.18
C ASN A 103 0.72 9.78 -24.40
N LEU A 104 1.80 9.97 -23.62
CA LEU A 104 3.07 9.25 -23.81
C LEU A 104 3.72 8.85 -22.48
N PHE A 105 3.37 9.50 -21.36
CA PHE A 105 3.99 9.23 -20.08
C PHE A 105 2.95 8.87 -19.00
N TYR A 106 3.33 7.96 -18.11
CA TYR A 106 2.60 7.67 -16.87
C TYR A 106 2.89 8.70 -15.76
N THR A 107 3.44 9.84 -16.15
CA THR A 107 3.90 10.89 -15.25
C THR A 107 2.95 12.08 -15.33
N TRP A 108 2.51 12.51 -14.16
CA TRP A 108 1.54 13.58 -13.97
C TRP A 108 2.19 14.66 -13.11
N THR A 109 1.98 15.93 -13.46
CA THR A 109 2.20 17.03 -12.50
C THR A 109 1.12 16.98 -11.41
N LEU A 110 1.32 17.71 -10.30
CA LEU A 110 0.30 17.81 -9.25
C LEU A 110 -1.03 18.34 -9.81
N GLU A 111 -0.96 19.37 -10.65
CA GLU A 111 -2.13 20.01 -11.27
C GLU A 111 -2.86 19.04 -12.20
N GLN A 112 -2.13 18.27 -13.02
CA GLN A 112 -2.73 17.25 -13.89
C GLN A 112 -3.36 16.11 -13.09
N ALA A 113 -2.72 15.67 -12.00
CA ALA A 113 -3.29 14.65 -11.12
C ALA A 113 -4.58 15.16 -10.45
N LEU A 114 -4.61 16.43 -10.03
CA LEU A 114 -5.82 17.08 -9.52
C LEU A 114 -6.95 17.08 -10.54
N GLU A 115 -6.70 17.57 -11.75
CA GLU A 115 -7.68 17.57 -12.84
C GLU A 115 -8.15 16.14 -13.15
N GLY A 116 -7.23 15.17 -13.13
CA GLY A 116 -7.54 13.75 -13.31
C GLY A 116 -8.46 13.19 -12.21
N LEU A 117 -8.28 13.59 -10.95
CA LEU A 117 -9.16 13.22 -9.84
C LEU A 117 -10.52 13.91 -9.95
N GLU A 118 -10.55 15.22 -10.25
CA GLU A 118 -11.80 15.99 -10.35
C GLU A 118 -12.68 15.48 -11.51
N SER A 119 -12.05 15.14 -12.65
CA SER A 119 -12.71 14.57 -13.82
C SER A 119 -13.02 13.08 -13.69
N GLY A 120 -12.46 12.40 -12.68
CA GLY A 120 -12.63 10.96 -12.46
C GLY A 120 -11.84 10.06 -13.42
N ILE A 121 -10.88 10.60 -14.16
CA ILE A 121 -9.94 9.86 -15.00
C ILE A 121 -9.06 8.96 -14.13
N ILE A 122 -8.63 9.45 -12.97
CA ILE A 122 -7.93 8.67 -11.95
C ILE A 122 -8.71 8.69 -10.64
N ASP A 123 -8.51 7.66 -9.83
CA ASP A 123 -9.09 7.52 -8.49
C ASP A 123 -8.05 7.73 -7.38
N ALA A 124 -6.76 7.58 -7.69
CA ALA A 124 -5.66 7.82 -6.77
C ALA A 124 -4.43 8.36 -7.51
N TYR A 125 -3.52 8.96 -6.74
CA TYR A 125 -2.19 9.34 -7.22
C TYR A 125 -1.12 8.85 -6.24
N LEU A 126 0.07 8.52 -6.73
CA LEU A 126 1.23 8.18 -5.92
C LEU A 126 2.40 9.06 -6.32
N MET A 127 3.01 9.73 -5.34
CA MET A 127 4.24 10.48 -5.58
C MET A 127 5.37 9.49 -5.89
N SER A 128 5.92 9.56 -7.09
CA SER A 128 7.15 8.87 -7.45
C SER A 128 8.31 9.68 -6.90
N THR A 129 8.87 9.25 -5.77
CA THR A 129 10.20 9.72 -5.38
C THR A 129 11.17 9.08 -6.37
N GLY A 130 11.67 9.90 -7.31
CA GLY A 130 12.51 9.43 -8.40
C GLY A 130 13.62 8.50 -7.90
N GLY A 131 13.84 7.40 -8.63
CA GLY A 131 14.97 6.50 -8.38
C GLY A 131 16.32 7.23 -8.47
N PRO A 132 17.41 6.58 -8.02
CA PRO A 132 18.73 7.22 -7.97
C PRO A 132 19.20 7.55 -9.38
N GLY A 133 19.18 8.83 -9.75
CA GLY A 133 19.75 9.34 -11.01
C GLY A 133 18.90 10.32 -11.79
N ILE A 134 17.65 10.59 -11.40
CA ILE A 134 16.82 11.62 -12.05
C ILE A 134 16.59 12.76 -11.06
N THR A 135 17.35 13.85 -11.22
CA THR A 135 17.04 15.13 -10.59
C THR A 135 15.86 15.74 -11.35
N LEU A 136 14.65 15.57 -10.83
CA LEU A 136 13.48 16.34 -11.25
C LEU A 136 12.92 17.05 -10.03
N ASP A 137 13.12 18.37 -10.00
CA ASP A 137 12.65 19.29 -8.96
C ASP A 137 11.15 19.61 -9.11
N VAL A 138 10.36 18.61 -9.51
CA VAL A 138 8.90 18.67 -9.62
C VAL A 138 8.40 17.29 -9.20
N ALA A 139 7.61 17.20 -8.14
CA ALA A 139 7.02 15.92 -7.71
C ALA A 139 6.24 15.30 -8.88
N ASN A 140 6.74 14.17 -9.40
CA ASN A 140 6.09 13.43 -10.47
C ASN A 140 5.13 12.44 -9.83
N TYR A 141 3.87 12.50 -10.22
CA TYR A 141 2.83 11.61 -9.71
C TYR A 141 2.52 10.53 -10.76
N GLY A 142 2.28 9.30 -10.30
CA GLY A 142 1.60 8.28 -11.09
C GLY A 142 0.11 8.35 -10.80
N GLY A 143 -0.73 8.33 -11.84
CA GLY A 143 -2.18 8.30 -11.73
C GLY A 143 -2.71 6.86 -11.79
N PHE A 144 -3.70 6.52 -10.97
CA PHE A 144 -4.23 5.15 -10.86
C PHE A 144 -5.75 5.11 -10.87
N LYS A 145 -6.32 4.10 -11.51
CA LYS A 145 -7.75 3.79 -11.51
C LYS A 145 -8.02 2.53 -10.69
N VAL A 146 -9.04 2.55 -9.83
CA VAL A 146 -9.45 1.36 -9.08
C VAL A 146 -10.48 0.57 -9.90
N ASN A 147 -10.25 -0.73 -10.06
CA ASN A 147 -11.13 -1.61 -10.86
C ASN A 147 -12.53 -1.79 -10.24
N ASP A 148 -12.67 -1.62 -8.92
CA ASP A 148 -13.95 -1.54 -8.23
C ASP A 148 -14.50 -0.10 -8.23
N PRO A 149 -15.65 0.19 -8.86
CA PRO A 149 -16.16 1.56 -8.98
C PRO A 149 -16.51 2.23 -7.64
N THR A 150 -16.95 1.46 -6.64
CA THR A 150 -17.35 2.01 -5.34
C THR A 150 -16.10 2.35 -4.52
N ALA A 151 -15.13 1.44 -4.47
CA ALA A 151 -13.84 1.70 -3.84
C ALA A 151 -13.07 2.83 -4.56
N GLY A 152 -13.12 2.87 -5.89
CA GLY A 152 -12.55 3.95 -6.70
C GLY A 152 -13.13 5.31 -6.38
N HIS A 153 -14.46 5.41 -6.32
CA HIS A 153 -15.10 6.65 -5.92
C HIS A 153 -14.69 7.09 -4.49
N GLN A 154 -14.69 6.17 -3.53
CA GLN A 154 -14.30 6.47 -2.15
C GLN A 154 -12.84 6.94 -2.05
N MET A 155 -11.92 6.25 -2.72
CA MET A 155 -10.51 6.61 -2.78
C MET A 155 -10.33 8.02 -3.37
N ARG A 156 -11.02 8.29 -4.49
CA ARG A 156 -10.96 9.59 -5.17
C ARG A 156 -11.40 10.74 -4.28
N MET A 157 -12.51 10.56 -3.55
CA MET A 157 -12.99 11.57 -2.61
C MET A 157 -11.97 11.83 -1.50
N LYS A 158 -11.33 10.78 -0.97
CA LYS A 158 -10.27 10.92 0.05
C LYS A 158 -9.06 11.68 -0.49
N CYS A 159 -8.57 11.34 -1.69
CA CYS A 159 -7.45 12.02 -2.34
C CYS A 159 -7.75 13.51 -2.61
N LEU A 160 -8.95 13.83 -3.09
CA LEU A 160 -9.38 15.22 -3.31
C LEU A 160 -9.41 16.01 -1.99
N THR A 161 -9.95 15.43 -0.92
CA THR A 161 -9.97 16.09 0.41
C THR A 161 -8.55 16.39 0.90
N ALA A 162 -7.64 15.41 0.86
CA ALA A 162 -6.26 15.59 1.32
C ALA A 162 -5.51 16.66 0.53
N LEU A 163 -5.72 16.73 -0.80
CA LEU A 163 -5.07 17.75 -1.63
C LEU A 163 -5.64 19.15 -1.44
N HIS A 164 -6.95 19.28 -1.20
CA HIS A 164 -7.54 20.56 -0.86
C HIS A 164 -6.97 21.11 0.46
N GLU A 165 -6.80 20.24 1.47
CA GLU A 165 -6.20 20.62 2.75
C GLU A 165 -4.77 21.15 2.59
N LEU A 166 -3.95 20.49 1.75
CA LEU A 166 -2.59 20.94 1.44
C LEU A 166 -2.52 22.29 0.70
N ARG A 167 -3.52 22.65 -0.11
CA ARG A 167 -3.57 23.95 -0.81
C ARG A 167 -3.99 25.11 0.09
N THR A 168 -4.62 24.81 1.23
CA THR A 168 -5.13 25.80 2.19
C THR A 168 -4.22 26.00 3.40
N ALA A 169 -3.18 25.19 3.55
CA ALA A 169 -2.16 25.28 4.61
C ALA A 169 -0.99 26.18 4.18
#